data_AF-I6P6B7-F1
#
_entry.id   AF-I6P6B7-F1
#
_cell.length_a   1.000
_cell.length_b   1.000
_cell.length_c   1.000
_cell.angle_alpha   90.00
_cell.angle_beta   90.00
_cell.angle_gamma   90.00
#
_symmetry.space_group_name_H-M   'P 1'
#
loop_
_entity.id
_entity.type
_entity.pdbx_description
1 polymer ?
#
loop_
_entity_poly.entity_id
_entity_poly.type
_entity_poly.pdbx_seq_one_letter_code
_entity_poly.pdbx_strand_id
1 'polypeptide(L)'
;YSTFTIPNRLTGTVGHDIAYPGISSHVDGKDEVKYHKYYQWVCFVLFFQAILFYVPRYLWKTWEGGRIKMLVLDLNCPIIEEESKCDRKKLLVDYFHANLHTQNFYAFRFFVCEVLNFINVVGQIYFMDFFLDGEFTTYGREVVSFTEMEPEERSDPMARVFPKMTKCTFHKYGPSGTVQKFDGLCVLPLNIVNEKI
;
A
#
# COMPACT_ATOMS: atom_id res chain seq x y z
N TYR A 1 22.81 10.40 8.62
CA TYR A 1 22.22 9.81 9.82
C TYR A 1 21.32 8.67 9.36
N SER A 2 21.54 7.46 9.85
CA SER A 2 20.74 6.29 9.48
C SER A 2 20.36 5.56 10.75
N THR A 3 19.06 5.42 10.97
CA THR A 3 18.49 4.60 12.04
C THR A 3 18.48 3.13 11.61
N PHE A 4 18.77 2.23 12.55
CA PHE A 4 18.84 0.81 12.26
C PHE A 4 18.41 -0.06 13.44
N THR A 5 18.08 -1.31 13.16
CA THR A 5 17.82 -2.36 14.15
C THR A 5 18.68 -3.58 13.85
N ILE A 6 18.89 -4.41 14.87
CA ILE A 6 19.67 -5.65 14.77
C ILE A 6 18.69 -6.82 14.88
N PRO A 7 18.26 -7.43 13.76
CA PRO A 7 17.23 -8.47 13.76
C PRO A 7 17.64 -9.72 14.55
N ASN A 8 18.93 -10.02 14.63
CA ASN A 8 19.44 -11.20 15.34
C ASN A 8 19.38 -11.09 16.87
N ARG A 9 18.96 -9.95 17.43
CA ARG A 9 18.93 -9.67 18.88
C ARG A 9 17.55 -9.18 19.34
N LEU A 10 16.51 -9.94 19.02
CA LEU A 10 15.12 -9.66 19.40
C LEU A 10 14.72 -10.28 20.76
N THR A 11 15.46 -11.28 21.24
CA THR A 11 15.15 -12.04 22.46
C THR A 11 16.00 -11.57 23.65
N GLY A 12 15.36 -11.26 24.78
CA GLY A 12 16.00 -10.88 26.04
C GLY A 12 15.07 -10.13 26.99
N THR A 13 15.41 -10.07 28.28
CA THR A 13 14.59 -9.36 29.27
C THR A 13 14.82 -7.85 29.15
N VAL A 14 13.75 -7.10 28.83
CA VAL A 14 13.83 -5.63 28.69
C VAL A 14 14.20 -4.99 30.03
N GLY A 15 15.21 -4.11 30.03
CA GLY A 15 15.70 -3.41 31.21
C GLY A 15 16.81 -4.13 31.98
N HIS A 16 17.06 -5.41 31.70
CA HIS A 16 18.18 -6.17 32.27
C HIS A 16 19.21 -6.56 31.19
N ASP A 17 18.77 -7.27 30.15
CA ASP A 17 19.66 -7.83 29.13
C ASP A 17 19.66 -7.00 27.84
N ILE A 18 18.53 -6.34 27.55
CA ILE A 18 18.35 -5.48 26.36
C ILE A 18 17.59 -4.21 26.72
N ALA A 19 17.92 -3.09 26.06
CA ALA A 19 17.19 -1.82 26.25
C ALA A 19 15.82 -1.83 25.57
N TYR A 20 15.74 -2.48 24.40
CA TYR A 20 14.51 -2.68 23.63
C TYR A 20 14.75 -3.82 22.62
N PRO A 21 13.73 -4.61 22.22
CA PRO A 21 13.89 -5.64 21.20
C PRO A 21 14.50 -5.10 19.90
N GLY A 22 15.57 -5.75 19.41
CA GLY A 22 16.28 -5.32 18.20
C GLY A 22 17.22 -4.12 18.39
N ILE A 23 17.39 -3.64 19.64
CA ILE A 23 18.33 -2.57 20.00
C ILE A 23 19.33 -3.12 21.02
N SER A 24 20.49 -3.55 20.52
CA SER A 24 21.59 -4.08 21.33
C SER A 24 22.95 -3.53 20.85
N SER A 25 24.01 -3.88 21.57
CA SER A 25 25.37 -3.68 21.07
C SER A 25 25.58 -4.58 19.85
N HIS A 26 26.12 -4.01 18.78
CA HIS A 26 26.52 -4.76 17.58
C HIS A 26 28.02 -4.68 17.38
N VAL A 27 28.58 -5.73 16.81
CA VAL A 27 29.96 -5.79 16.33
C VAL A 27 29.95 -5.71 14.81
N ASP A 28 30.59 -4.67 14.27
CA ASP A 28 30.74 -4.46 12.83
C ASP A 28 31.31 -5.73 12.16
N GLY A 29 30.56 -6.30 11.22
CA GLY A 29 30.96 -7.49 10.45
C GLY A 29 30.48 -8.85 10.99
N LYS A 30 29.89 -8.92 12.18
CA LYS A 30 29.27 -10.16 12.73
C LYS A 30 27.76 -10.11 12.80
N ASP A 31 27.21 -8.94 13.12
CA ASP A 31 25.77 -8.75 13.26
C ASP A 31 25.17 -8.13 11.99
N GLU A 32 24.03 -8.65 11.54
CA GLU A 32 23.26 -8.03 10.46
C GLU A 32 22.58 -6.76 10.95
N VAL A 33 22.59 -5.72 10.09
CA VAL A 33 22.04 -4.40 10.42
C VAL A 33 20.94 -4.07 9.41
N LYS A 34 19.71 -3.94 9.89
CA LYS A 34 18.56 -3.52 9.05
C LYS A 34 18.37 -2.01 9.19
N TYR A 35 18.57 -1.29 8.08
CA TYR A 35 18.41 0.17 8.04
C TYR A 35 16.97 0.55 7.71
N HIS A 36 16.40 1.43 8.53
CA HIS A 36 15.04 1.93 8.32
C HIS A 36 15.11 3.28 7.62
N LYS A 37 14.94 3.32 6.30
CA LYS A 37 14.92 4.57 5.51
C LYS A 37 13.65 4.73 4.65
N TYR A 38 12.95 3.64 4.37
CA TYR A 38 11.77 3.63 3.50
C TYR A 38 10.57 4.37 4.12
N TYR A 39 10.49 4.50 5.45
CA TYR A 39 9.35 5.12 6.13
C TYR A 39 9.06 6.57 5.72
N GLN A 40 10.07 7.30 5.27
CA GLN A 40 9.91 8.67 4.75
C GLN A 40 9.18 8.70 3.41
N TRP A 41 9.27 7.61 2.65
CA TRP A 41 8.74 7.48 1.30
C TRP A 41 7.36 6.83 1.25
N VAL A 42 6.90 6.23 2.35
CA VAL A 42 5.60 5.54 2.44
C VAL A 42 4.47 6.41 1.89
N CYS A 43 4.37 7.67 2.32
CA CYS A 43 3.31 8.57 1.85
C CYS A 43 3.35 8.81 0.33
N PHE A 44 4.55 8.96 -0.25
CA PHE A 44 4.71 9.18 -1.70
C PHE A 44 4.39 7.91 -2.49
N VAL A 45 4.80 6.75 -1.96
CA VAL A 45 4.47 5.44 -2.51
C VAL A 45 2.96 5.26 -2.52
N LEU A 46 2.28 5.41 -1.38
CA LEU A 46 0.81 5.28 -1.28
C LEU A 46 0.09 6.25 -2.24
N PHE A 47 0.56 7.48 -2.36
CA PHE A 47 0.00 8.44 -3.31
C PHE A 47 0.16 7.99 -4.76
N PHE A 48 1.34 7.49 -5.13
CA PHE A 48 1.59 6.94 -6.46
C PHE A 48 0.74 5.68 -6.72
N GLN A 49 0.56 4.82 -5.73
CA GLN A 49 -0.33 3.66 -5.83
C GLN A 49 -1.79 4.07 -6.06
N ALA A 50 -2.28 5.09 -5.35
CA ALA A 50 -3.62 5.62 -5.57
C ALA A 50 -3.82 6.13 -7.01
N ILE A 51 -2.80 6.79 -7.57
CA ILE A 51 -2.81 7.20 -8.99
C ILE A 51 -2.86 5.98 -9.91
N LEU A 52 -2.00 4.97 -9.68
CA LEU A 52 -1.98 3.76 -10.50
C LEU A 52 -3.30 2.99 -10.44
N PHE A 53 -3.99 2.93 -9.30
CA PHE A 53 -5.34 2.36 -9.20
C PHE A 53 -6.40 3.17 -9.94
N TYR A 54 -6.18 4.47 -10.16
CA TYR A 54 -7.08 5.30 -10.94
C TYR A 54 -6.91 5.10 -12.45
N VAL A 55 -5.74 4.67 -12.93
CA VAL A 55 -5.43 4.55 -14.37
C VAL A 55 -6.40 3.63 -15.12
N PRO A 56 -6.68 2.39 -14.68
CA PRO A 56 -7.62 1.52 -15.40
C PRO A 56 -9.03 2.12 -15.50
N ARG A 57 -9.51 2.78 -14.43
CA ARG A 57 -10.80 3.47 -14.42
C ARG A 57 -10.82 4.63 -15.39
N TYR A 58 -9.75 5.41 -15.45
CA TYR A 58 -9.62 6.52 -16.38
C TYR A 58 -9.60 6.04 -17.85
N LEU A 59 -8.85 4.98 -18.14
CA LEU A 59 -8.81 4.34 -19.45
C LEU A 59 -10.19 3.83 -19.85
N TRP A 60 -10.88 3.11 -18.97
CA TRP A 60 -12.24 2.64 -19.22
C TRP A 60 -13.19 3.80 -19.54
N LYS A 61 -13.21 4.84 -18.70
CA LYS A 61 -14.10 6.00 -18.90
C LYS A 61 -13.83 6.70 -20.25
N THR A 62 -12.57 6.74 -20.68
CA THR A 62 -12.17 7.33 -21.97
C THR A 62 -12.58 6.45 -23.14
N TRP A 63 -12.43 5.12 -23.03
CA TRP A 63 -12.79 4.16 -24.07
C TRP A 63 -14.29 3.92 -24.21
N GLU A 64 -15.03 3.99 -23.10
CA GLU A 64 -16.47 3.83 -23.04
C GLU A 64 -17.19 5.03 -23.69
N GLY A 65 -16.58 6.22 -23.63
CA GLY A 65 -17.08 7.42 -24.30
C GLY A 65 -18.45 7.90 -23.80
N GLY A 66 -18.86 7.48 -22.58
CA GLY A 66 -20.14 7.88 -22.00
C GLY A 66 -21.37 7.17 -22.59
N ARG A 67 -21.20 6.05 -23.31
CA ARG A 67 -22.31 5.29 -23.89
C ARG A 67 -23.32 4.82 -22.84
N ILE A 68 -22.89 4.26 -21.70
CA ILE A 68 -23.82 3.87 -20.63
C ILE A 68 -24.48 5.11 -20.04
N LYS A 69 -23.70 6.19 -19.85
CA LYS A 69 -24.25 7.45 -19.33
C LYS A 69 -25.36 8.00 -20.25
N MET A 70 -25.21 7.91 -21.57
CA MET A 70 -26.23 8.29 -22.56
C MET A 70 -27.48 7.39 -22.50
N LEU A 71 -27.31 6.08 -22.27
CA LEU A 71 -28.41 5.12 -22.17
C LEU A 71 -29.19 5.25 -20.85
N VAL A 72 -28.54 5.73 -19.78
CA VAL A 72 -29.11 5.84 -18.42
C VAL A 72 -29.60 7.26 -18.11
N LEU A 73 -28.97 8.30 -18.66
CA LEU A 73 -29.47 9.67 -18.53
C LEU A 73 -30.88 9.69 -19.13
N ASP A 74 -31.80 10.26 -18.36
CA ASP A 74 -33.19 10.52 -18.75
C ASP A 74 -34.21 9.37 -18.68
N LEU A 75 -33.83 8.18 -18.22
CA LEU A 75 -34.82 7.17 -17.79
C LEU A 75 -35.01 7.10 -16.27
N ASN A 76 -34.01 7.53 -15.50
CA ASN A 76 -34.04 7.49 -14.03
C ASN A 76 -34.68 8.73 -13.37
N CYS A 77 -35.15 9.71 -14.13
CA CYS A 77 -35.84 10.87 -13.58
C CYS A 77 -37.35 10.62 -13.51
N PRO A 78 -37.98 10.62 -12.32
CA PRO A 78 -39.40 10.34 -12.17
C PRO A 78 -40.32 11.45 -12.73
N ILE A 79 -39.78 12.65 -12.97
CA ILE A 79 -40.51 13.89 -13.33
C ILE A 79 -40.43 14.18 -14.85
N ILE A 80 -40.35 13.16 -15.70
CA ILE A 80 -40.32 13.35 -17.17
C ILE A 80 -41.74 13.16 -17.74
N GLU A 81 -42.16 14.09 -18.60
CA GLU A 81 -43.41 14.02 -19.39
C GLU A 81 -43.50 12.68 -20.16
N GLU A 82 -44.70 12.08 -20.20
CA GLU A 82 -44.90 10.77 -20.84
C GLU A 82 -44.55 10.76 -22.34
N GLU A 83 -44.78 11.87 -23.04
CA GLU A 83 -44.44 12.01 -24.46
C GLU A 83 -42.92 11.92 -24.70
N SER A 84 -42.13 12.62 -23.87
CA SER A 84 -40.66 12.55 -23.88
C SER A 84 -40.12 11.15 -23.57
N LYS A 85 -40.83 10.36 -22.73
CA LYS A 85 -40.46 8.96 -22.46
C LYS A 85 -40.66 8.06 -23.68
N CYS A 86 -41.72 8.28 -24.45
CA CYS A 86 -42.01 7.50 -25.65
C CYS A 86 -40.94 7.71 -26.73
N ASP A 87 -40.56 8.97 -27.00
CA ASP A 87 -39.53 9.29 -27.99
C ASP A 87 -38.15 8.75 -27.60
N ARG A 88 -37.77 8.86 -26.32
CA ARG A 88 -36.52 8.31 -25.80
C ARG A 88 -36.47 6.79 -25.85
N LYS A 89 -37.57 6.10 -25.52
CA LYS A 89 -37.66 4.64 -25.69
C LYS A 89 -37.49 4.24 -27.16
N LYS A 90 -38.09 4.99 -28.08
CA LYS A 90 -38.00 4.73 -29.53
C LYS A 90 -36.56 4.89 -30.03
N LEU A 91 -35.88 5.98 -29.63
CA LEU A 91 -34.45 6.19 -29.88
C LEU A 91 -33.57 5.06 -29.34
N LEU A 92 -33.86 4.56 -28.15
CA LEU A 92 -33.16 3.41 -27.55
C LEU A 92 -33.37 2.12 -28.35
N VAL A 93 -34.61 1.82 -28.73
CA VAL A 93 -34.96 0.65 -29.55
C VAL A 93 -34.28 0.73 -30.91
N ASP A 94 -34.31 1.90 -31.56
CA ASP A 94 -33.63 2.13 -32.85
C ASP A 94 -32.11 1.98 -32.71
N TYR A 95 -31.51 2.49 -31.62
CA TYR A 95 -30.10 2.30 -31.33
C TYR A 95 -29.73 0.83 -31.13
N PHE A 96 -30.52 0.07 -30.37
CA PHE A 96 -30.29 -1.36 -30.17
C PHE A 96 -30.49 -2.16 -31.44
N HIS A 97 -31.48 -1.81 -32.26
CA HIS A 97 -31.75 -2.51 -33.52
C HIS A 97 -30.66 -2.23 -34.57
N ALA A 98 -30.07 -1.03 -34.58
CA ALA A 98 -28.98 -0.66 -35.47
C ALA A 98 -27.59 -1.17 -35.03
N ASN A 99 -27.39 -1.38 -33.73
CA ASN A 99 -26.11 -1.85 -33.17
C ASN A 99 -26.12 -3.34 -32.75
N LEU A 100 -27.25 -4.02 -32.86
CA LEU A 100 -27.35 -5.45 -32.65
C LEU A 100 -26.27 -6.13 -33.51
N HIS A 101 -25.37 -6.88 -32.88
CA HIS A 101 -24.22 -7.58 -33.49
C HIS A 101 -22.88 -6.82 -33.67
N THR A 102 -22.79 -5.50 -33.46
CA THR A 102 -21.49 -4.76 -33.55
C THR A 102 -20.84 -4.45 -32.19
N GLN A 103 -21.47 -4.83 -31.07
CA GLN A 103 -20.97 -4.57 -29.71
C GLN A 103 -19.77 -5.45 -29.25
N ASN A 104 -19.30 -6.39 -30.06
CA ASN A 104 -18.15 -7.26 -29.69
C ASN A 104 -16.89 -6.46 -29.33
N PHE A 105 -16.65 -5.33 -30.01
CA PHE A 105 -15.50 -4.46 -29.73
C PHE A 105 -15.63 -3.72 -28.38
N TYR A 106 -16.85 -3.39 -27.97
CA TYR A 106 -17.12 -2.82 -26.64
C TYR A 106 -16.87 -3.85 -25.54
N ALA A 107 -17.37 -5.08 -25.71
CA ALA A 107 -17.15 -6.17 -24.78
C ALA A 107 -15.66 -6.53 -24.66
N PHE A 108 -14.91 -6.52 -25.78
CA PHE A 108 -13.47 -6.74 -25.77
C PHE A 108 -12.73 -5.65 -24.97
N ARG A 109 -13.04 -4.37 -25.19
CA ARG A 109 -12.44 -3.25 -24.41
C ARG A 109 -12.73 -3.38 -22.91
N PHE A 110 -13.94 -3.80 -22.56
CA PHE A 110 -14.32 -4.03 -21.17
C PHE A 110 -13.47 -5.14 -20.54
N PHE A 111 -13.38 -6.28 -21.21
CA PHE A 111 -12.57 -7.40 -20.73
C PHE A 111 -11.08 -7.04 -20.60
N VAL A 112 -10.53 -6.28 -21.56
CA VAL A 112 -9.16 -5.77 -21.47
C VAL A 112 -8.97 -4.86 -20.25
N CYS A 113 -9.92 -3.98 -19.95
CA CYS A 113 -9.87 -3.14 -18.75
C CYS A 113 -9.93 -3.96 -17.45
N GLU A 114 -10.75 -5.02 -17.40
CA GLU A 114 -10.79 -5.93 -16.24
C GLU A 114 -9.49 -6.70 -16.05
N VAL A 115 -8.90 -7.22 -17.14
CA VAL A 115 -7.58 -7.86 -17.10
C VAL A 115 -6.51 -6.87 -16.64
N LEU A 116 -6.55 -5.62 -17.11
CA LEU A 116 -5.62 -4.58 -16.68
C LEU A 116 -5.80 -4.22 -15.19
N ASN A 117 -7.03 -4.17 -14.69
CA ASN A 117 -7.32 -4.02 -13.25
C ASN A 117 -6.68 -5.14 -12.44
N PHE A 118 -6.87 -6.39 -12.87
CA PHE A 118 -6.31 -7.55 -12.18
C PHE A 118 -4.78 -7.51 -12.16
N ILE A 119 -4.15 -7.24 -13.32
CA ILE A 119 -2.69 -7.08 -13.42
C ILE A 119 -2.20 -5.95 -12.52
N ASN A 120 -2.91 -4.82 -12.46
CA ASN A 120 -2.56 -3.70 -11.59
C ASN A 120 -2.60 -4.11 -10.11
N VAL A 121 -3.66 -4.79 -9.65
CA VAL A 121 -3.74 -5.29 -8.26
C VAL A 121 -2.57 -6.22 -7.94
N VAL A 122 -2.27 -7.19 -8.80
CA VAL A 122 -1.16 -8.12 -8.61
C VAL A 122 0.18 -7.39 -8.58
N GLY A 123 0.39 -6.45 -9.51
CA GLY A 123 1.60 -5.62 -9.56
C GLY A 123 1.77 -4.76 -8.29
N GLN A 124 0.69 -4.22 -7.74
CA GLN A 124 0.72 -3.43 -6.50
C GLN A 124 1.10 -4.26 -5.28
N ILE A 125 0.64 -5.52 -5.22
CA ILE A 125 1.02 -6.46 -4.15
C ILE A 125 2.54 -6.71 -4.21
N TYR A 126 3.08 -7.04 -5.38
CA TYR A 126 4.53 -7.26 -5.53
C TYR A 126 5.35 -5.99 -5.29
N PHE A 127 4.83 -4.83 -5.69
CA PHE A 127 5.49 -3.56 -5.44
C PHE A 127 5.57 -3.23 -3.94
N MET A 128 4.49 -3.48 -3.19
CA MET A 128 4.51 -3.34 -1.72
C MET A 128 5.45 -4.34 -1.05
N ASP A 129 5.46 -5.58 -1.55
CA ASP A 129 6.36 -6.60 -1.04
C ASP A 129 7.82 -6.22 -1.23
N PHE A 130 8.19 -5.76 -2.44
CA PHE A 130 9.52 -5.24 -2.71
C PHE A 130 9.86 -4.02 -1.85
N PHE A 131 8.92 -3.09 -1.65
CA PHE A 131 9.14 -1.89 -0.86
C PHE A 131 9.35 -2.17 0.65
N LEU A 132 8.73 -3.23 1.18
CA LEU A 132 8.83 -3.64 2.58
C LEU A 132 9.88 -4.75 2.81
N ASP A 133 10.82 -4.93 1.89
CA ASP A 133 11.86 -5.98 1.94
C ASP A 133 11.31 -7.41 2.09
N GLY A 134 10.20 -7.73 1.42
CA GLY A 134 9.60 -9.08 1.39
C GLY A 134 8.78 -9.47 2.62
N GLU A 135 8.58 -8.55 3.57
CA GLU A 135 7.81 -8.83 4.79
C GLU A 135 6.28 -8.84 4.53
N PHE A 136 5.80 -8.25 3.41
CA PHE A 136 4.36 -8.11 3.12
C PHE A 136 3.69 -9.42 2.72
N THR A 137 4.34 -10.26 1.92
CA THR A 137 3.76 -11.55 1.49
C THR A 137 3.59 -12.51 2.68
N THR A 138 4.53 -12.46 3.62
CA THR A 138 4.50 -13.27 4.85
C THR A 138 3.46 -12.74 5.84
N TYR A 139 3.28 -11.42 5.89
CA TYR A 139 2.32 -10.75 6.78
C TYR A 139 0.89 -11.27 6.64
N GLY A 140 0.38 -11.44 5.42
CA GLY A 140 -1.01 -11.89 5.21
C GLY A 140 -1.33 -13.26 5.82
N ARG A 141 -0.35 -14.18 5.85
CA ARG A 141 -0.49 -15.50 6.49
C ARG A 141 -0.30 -15.41 8.00
N GLU A 142 0.68 -14.63 8.44
CA GLU A 142 0.98 -14.43 9.85
C GLU A 142 -0.19 -13.81 10.62
N VAL A 143 -0.86 -12.79 10.06
CA VAL A 143 -2.02 -12.12 10.69
C VAL A 143 -3.16 -13.09 10.98
N VAL A 144 -3.40 -14.07 10.11
CA VAL A 144 -4.44 -15.09 10.30
C VAL A 144 -4.09 -15.97 11.51
N SER A 145 -2.85 -16.45 11.61
CA SER A 145 -2.40 -17.24 12.77
C SER A 145 -2.39 -16.46 14.08
N PHE A 146 -2.16 -15.13 14.05
CA PHE A 146 -2.17 -14.29 15.25
C PHE A 146 -3.58 -13.93 15.74
N THR A 147 -4.61 -14.07 14.90
CA THR A 147 -6.00 -13.82 15.33
C THR A 147 -6.50 -14.89 16.30
N GLU A 148 -5.87 -16.07 16.31
CA GLU A 148 -6.22 -17.21 17.18
C GLU A 148 -5.41 -17.27 18.50
N MET A 149 -4.44 -16.35 18.72
CA MET A 149 -3.57 -16.34 19.91
C MET A 149 -4.06 -15.38 21.01
N GLU A 150 -3.71 -15.69 22.27
CA GLU A 150 -4.09 -14.88 23.44
C GLU A 150 -3.40 -13.49 23.42
N PRO A 151 -4.06 -12.42 23.92
CA PRO A 151 -3.60 -11.03 23.78
C PRO A 151 -2.23 -10.73 24.44
N GLU A 152 -1.84 -11.49 25.46
CA GLU A 152 -0.65 -11.22 26.30
C GLU A 152 0.67 -11.64 25.64
N GLU A 153 0.63 -12.59 24.69
CA GLU A 153 1.81 -13.02 23.90
C GLU A 153 1.84 -12.41 22.48
N ARG A 154 0.89 -11.53 22.17
CA ARG A 154 0.75 -10.95 20.83
C ARG A 154 1.84 -9.91 20.55
N SER A 155 2.98 -10.35 20.05
CA SER A 155 3.91 -9.44 19.37
C SER A 155 3.33 -9.10 18.00
N ASP A 156 2.77 -7.90 17.84
CA ASP A 156 2.20 -7.48 16.55
C ASP A 156 3.30 -7.51 15.46
N PRO A 157 3.15 -8.28 14.37
CA PRO A 157 4.15 -8.33 13.30
C PRO A 157 4.40 -6.96 12.65
N MET A 158 3.43 -6.05 12.75
CA MET A 158 3.57 -4.64 12.38
C MET A 158 4.67 -3.90 13.18
N ALA A 159 4.98 -4.29 14.41
CA ALA A 159 6.07 -3.69 15.19
C ALA A 159 7.47 -4.05 14.64
N ARG A 160 7.58 -5.19 13.93
CA ARG A 160 8.82 -5.61 13.24
C ARG A 160 9.00 -4.85 11.92
N VAL A 161 7.91 -4.63 11.19
CA VAL A 161 7.91 -3.91 9.89
C VAL A 161 7.91 -2.40 10.07
N PHE A 162 7.35 -1.85 11.15
CA PHE A 162 7.33 -0.42 11.43
C PHE A 162 7.82 -0.15 12.87
N PRO A 163 9.14 -0.28 13.13
CA PRO A 163 9.66 -0.07 14.47
C PRO A 163 9.47 1.39 14.91
N LYS A 164 8.94 1.57 16.12
CA LYS A 164 8.72 2.90 16.73
C LYS A 164 9.99 3.44 17.38
N MET A 165 10.93 2.56 17.73
CA MET A 165 12.22 2.87 18.32
C MET A 165 13.33 2.14 17.58
N THR A 166 14.47 2.81 17.36
CA THR A 166 15.62 2.29 16.61
C THR A 166 16.93 2.80 17.21
N LYS A 167 18.04 2.16 16.85
CA LYS A 167 19.38 2.62 17.21
C LYS A 167 19.86 3.68 16.20
N CYS A 168 20.50 4.72 16.68
CA CYS A 168 21.12 5.74 15.85
C CYS A 168 22.53 6.06 16.32
N THR A 169 23.45 6.24 15.38
CA THR A 169 24.84 6.59 15.67
C THR A 169 25.08 8.06 15.32
N PHE A 170 25.52 8.82 16.31
CA PHE A 170 25.93 10.21 16.20
C PHE A 170 27.45 10.29 16.11
N HIS A 171 27.95 11.08 15.17
CA HIS A 171 29.37 11.36 15.04
C HIS A 171 29.65 12.75 15.63
N LYS A 172 30.49 12.81 16.66
CA LYS A 172 31.02 14.05 17.23
C LYS A 172 32.50 14.16 16.92
N TYR A 173 32.99 15.39 16.76
CA TYR A 173 34.41 15.66 16.55
C TYR A 173 35.01 16.13 17.87
N GLY A 174 36.00 15.40 18.36
CA GLY A 174 36.75 15.80 19.55
C GLY A 174 37.63 17.03 19.27
N PRO A 175 38.24 17.63 20.31
CA PRO A 175 39.14 18.77 20.17
C PRO A 175 40.37 18.46 19.29
N SER A 176 40.74 17.19 19.12
CA SER A 176 41.82 16.74 18.21
C SER A 176 41.34 16.48 16.77
N GLY A 177 40.07 16.73 16.45
CA GLY A 177 39.48 16.43 15.13
C GLY A 177 39.13 14.95 14.88
N THR A 178 39.41 14.07 15.85
CA THR A 178 39.06 12.65 15.76
C THR A 178 37.55 12.44 15.88
N VAL A 179 36.99 11.57 15.03
CA VAL A 179 35.57 11.20 15.05
C VAL A 179 35.30 10.24 16.20
N GLN A 180 34.41 10.64 17.12
CA GLN A 180 33.87 9.80 18.18
C GLN A 180 32.43 9.42 17.84
N LYS A 181 32.13 8.12 17.90
CA LYS A 181 30.79 7.57 17.65
C LYS A 181 30.03 7.42 18.97
N PHE A 182 28.81 7.94 19.03
CA PHE A 182 27.90 7.82 20.16
C PHE A 182 26.62 7.15 19.69
N ASP A 183 26.23 6.06 20.32
CA ASP A 183 24.97 5.39 20.03
C ASP A 183 23.86 5.92 20.94
N GLY A 184 22.69 6.17 20.37
CA GLY A 184 21.49 6.59 21.08
C GLY A 184 20.25 5.83 20.63
N LEU A 185 19.19 5.96 21.43
CA LEU A 185 17.84 5.53 21.07
C LEU A 185 17.14 6.64 20.29
N CYS A 186 16.61 6.31 19.11
CA CYS A 186 15.87 7.23 18.25
C CYS A 186 14.44 6.74 18.07
N VAL A 187 13.48 7.60 18.37
CA VAL A 187 12.05 7.37 18.10
C VAL A 187 11.74 7.73 16.64
N LEU A 188 10.87 6.95 16.00
CA LEU A 188 10.40 7.17 14.63
C LEU A 188 8.90 7.52 14.62
N PRO A 189 8.52 8.80 14.78
CA PRO A 189 7.11 9.20 14.85
C PRO A 189 6.32 8.85 13.59
N LEU A 190 6.95 8.90 12.41
CA LEU A 190 6.30 8.55 11.13
C LEU A 190 5.86 7.08 11.10
N ASN A 191 6.62 6.18 11.72
CA ASN A 191 6.25 4.77 11.80
C ASN A 191 5.03 4.53 12.69
N ILE A 192 4.81 5.35 13.73
CA ILE A 192 3.62 5.25 14.57
C ILE A 192 2.35 5.48 13.76
N VAL A 193 2.40 6.41 12.80
CA VAL A 193 1.27 6.68 11.89
C VAL A 193 1.17 5.59 10.83
N ASN A 194 2.29 5.22 10.19
CA ASN A 194 2.30 4.23 9.12
C ASN A 194 1.83 2.84 9.58
N GLU A 195 2.10 2.44 10.83
CA GLU A 195 1.62 1.18 11.43
C GLU A 195 0.09 1.11 11.53
N LYS A 196 -0.60 2.26 11.49
CA LYS A 196 -2.06 2.35 11.67
C LYS A 196 -2.81 2.52 10.34
N ILE A 197 -2.10 2.77 9.24
CA ILE A 197 -2.66 2.87 7.89
C ILE A 197 -2.79 1.46 7.32
#